data_AF-A0A0V0UDU7-F1
#
_entry.id   AF-A0A0V0UDU7-F1
#
_cell.length_a   1.000
_cell.length_b   1.000
_cell.length_c   1.000
_cell.angle_alpha   90.00
_cell.angle_beta   90.00
_cell.angle_gamma   90.00
#
_symmetry.space_group_name_H-M   'P 1'
#
loop_
_entity.id
_entity.type
_entity.pdbx_description
1 polymer ?
#
loop_
_entity_poly.entity_id
_entity_poly.type
_entity_poly.pdbx_seq_one_letter_code
_entity_poly.pdbx_strand_id
1 'polypeptide(L)'
;MIVSKSEDLILPSTENWNMLFTFSCRKRIIIILSLVLVEFNLERCSSAECGIAEDNDDARLSYLVLIYGIKDNIFYKSCIGTMIKLTFNDSFSDFILTSRTCLEKEDLYSSRVSETLHFSWYGPTHGILKVIEPISMTEKSDRIPNFAILKLRTMISLKDEDGNIPVCLPEEKFPHSADMECYMPHISSEVHFTFQPFFKIKILPPNEWPTHPAHFPVSKNSQFCGICTSSASNNNTIDLEKHKVVTEGAPLLCRINNTDYQYGIYDWTKLHKVSKNTSQPIAIFTEIYPFITVINFFASNMTDISSEDIIL
;
A
#
# COMPACT_ATOMS: atom_id res chain seq x y z
N MET A 1 47.50 6.30 47.42
CA MET A 1 48.40 7.29 46.83
C MET A 1 48.48 7.01 45.33
N ILE A 2 48.58 8.06 44.52
CA ILE A 2 48.46 8.19 43.05
C ILE A 2 49.13 7.07 42.18
N VAL A 3 48.31 6.40 41.35
CA VAL A 3 48.32 6.22 39.85
C VAL A 3 49.63 6.29 39.01
N SER A 4 49.63 5.56 37.86
CA SER A 4 50.52 5.63 36.64
C SER A 4 51.88 4.91 36.72
N LYS A 5 52.58 4.47 35.66
CA LYS A 5 52.40 4.38 34.17
C LYS A 5 53.37 3.25 33.67
N SER A 6 53.54 2.82 32.40
CA SER A 6 52.99 3.10 31.06
C SER A 6 53.20 1.87 30.13
N GLU A 7 52.69 1.91 28.90
CA GLU A 7 53.10 1.04 27.77
C GLU A 7 54.38 1.59 27.09
N ASP A 8 55.07 0.76 26.31
CA ASP A 8 55.91 1.23 25.20
C ASP A 8 56.04 0.19 24.06
N LEU A 9 56.35 0.68 22.86
CA LEU A 9 56.07 0.06 21.55
C LEU A 9 57.29 -0.68 20.95
N ILE A 10 57.09 -1.85 20.30
CA ILE A 10 58.12 -2.46 19.42
C ILE A 10 57.51 -2.96 18.10
N LEU A 11 57.98 -2.38 16.99
CA LEU A 11 57.71 -2.79 15.60
C LEU A 11 58.85 -3.67 15.06
N PRO A 12 58.56 -4.77 14.33
CA PRO A 12 59.53 -5.43 13.47
C PRO A 12 59.46 -4.96 12.00
N SER A 13 60.63 -4.95 11.39
CA SER A 13 61.04 -4.46 10.06
C SER A 13 60.26 -4.94 8.83
N THR A 14 60.22 -4.06 7.81
CA THR A 14 59.66 -4.27 6.47
C THR A 14 60.59 -5.03 5.50
N GLU A 15 60.66 -6.36 5.58
CA GLU A 15 61.34 -7.19 4.56
C GLU A 15 60.60 -8.51 4.27
N ASN A 16 59.49 -8.49 3.50
CA ASN A 16 59.07 -9.65 2.68
C ASN A 16 57.95 -9.39 1.62
N TRP A 17 57.93 -8.23 0.95
CA TRP A 17 56.85 -7.89 -0.01
C TRP A 17 56.98 -8.51 -1.43
N ASN A 18 57.94 -9.41 -1.68
CA ASN A 18 58.25 -9.93 -3.02
C ASN A 18 57.81 -11.40 -3.28
N MET A 19 56.92 -11.98 -2.46
CA MET A 19 56.47 -13.38 -2.60
C MET A 19 54.95 -13.58 -2.77
N LEU A 20 54.20 -12.51 -3.06
CA LEU A 20 52.78 -12.58 -3.41
C LEU A 20 52.53 -11.74 -4.68
N PHE A 21 51.62 -12.22 -5.55
CA PHE A 21 51.17 -11.58 -6.80
C PHE A 21 51.96 -11.76 -8.11
N THR A 22 52.50 -12.95 -8.37
CA THR A 22 52.54 -13.49 -9.76
C THR A 22 51.21 -14.16 -10.15
N PHE A 23 50.09 -13.45 -9.94
CA PHE A 23 48.77 -13.89 -10.38
C PHE A 23 48.63 -13.70 -11.90
N SER A 24 48.71 -14.81 -12.64
CA SER A 24 48.54 -14.87 -14.11
C SER A 24 47.38 -14.00 -14.60
N CYS A 25 47.61 -13.19 -15.65
CA CYS A 25 46.59 -12.31 -16.23
C CYS A 25 45.30 -13.05 -16.60
N ARG A 26 45.35 -14.34 -16.97
CA ARG A 26 44.14 -15.15 -17.20
C ARG A 26 43.25 -15.26 -15.95
N LYS A 27 43.82 -15.40 -14.75
CA LYS A 27 43.03 -15.44 -13.49
C LYS A 27 42.46 -14.06 -13.14
N ARG A 28 43.18 -12.96 -13.39
CA ARG A 28 42.63 -11.60 -13.22
C ARG A 28 41.48 -11.32 -14.19
N ILE A 29 41.64 -11.69 -15.46
CA ILE A 29 40.59 -11.57 -16.48
C ILE A 29 39.36 -12.40 -16.08
N ILE A 30 39.53 -13.64 -15.61
CA ILE A 30 38.41 -14.46 -15.11
C ILE A 30 37.72 -13.80 -13.92
N ILE A 31 38.45 -13.33 -12.90
CA ILE A 31 37.84 -12.68 -11.72
C ILE A 31 37.10 -11.40 -12.11
N ILE A 32 37.65 -10.59 -13.01
CA ILE A 32 36.99 -9.38 -13.52
C ILE A 32 35.75 -9.75 -14.35
N LEU A 33 35.81 -10.76 -15.23
CA LEU A 33 34.64 -11.26 -15.94
C LEU A 33 33.59 -11.85 -14.99
N SER A 34 33.99 -12.51 -13.90
CA SER A 34 33.08 -13.00 -12.87
C SER A 34 32.40 -11.86 -12.11
N LEU A 35 33.15 -10.82 -11.72
CA LEU A 35 32.61 -9.64 -11.04
C LEU A 35 31.69 -8.83 -11.97
N VAL A 36 32.12 -8.58 -13.19
CA VAL A 36 31.30 -7.92 -14.22
C VAL A 36 30.08 -8.78 -14.56
N LEU A 37 30.17 -10.11 -14.63
CA LEU A 37 29.00 -10.98 -14.76
C LEU A 37 28.10 -10.95 -13.53
N VAL A 38 28.63 -10.78 -12.32
CA VAL A 38 27.80 -10.60 -11.12
C VAL A 38 27.07 -9.26 -11.19
N GLU A 39 27.75 -8.16 -11.54
CA GLU A 39 27.14 -6.84 -11.74
C GLU A 39 26.10 -6.85 -12.88
N PHE A 40 26.42 -7.41 -14.05
CA PHE A 40 25.51 -7.54 -15.20
C PHE A 40 24.33 -8.50 -14.98
N ASN A 41 24.42 -9.43 -14.02
CA ASN A 41 23.28 -10.26 -13.60
C ASN A 41 22.49 -9.61 -12.44
N LEU A 42 23.12 -8.74 -11.63
CA LEU A 42 22.42 -7.94 -10.62
C LEU A 42 21.53 -6.87 -11.28
N GLU A 43 22.04 -6.19 -12.31
CA GLU A 43 21.26 -5.21 -13.10
C GLU A 43 20.09 -5.83 -13.89
N ARG A 44 19.98 -7.16 -13.97
CA ARG A 44 19.03 -7.85 -14.86
C ARG A 44 17.87 -8.57 -14.16
N CYS A 45 17.69 -8.31 -12.87
CA CYS A 45 16.52 -8.74 -12.09
C CYS A 45 15.93 -7.60 -11.23
N SER A 46 15.94 -6.34 -11.70
CA SER A 46 15.04 -5.31 -11.15
C SER A 46 13.61 -5.61 -11.58
N SER A 47 12.99 -6.54 -10.85
CA SER A 47 11.54 -6.68 -10.78
C SER A 47 11.08 -5.88 -9.57
N ALA A 48 10.12 -4.98 -9.73
CA ALA A 48 9.48 -4.34 -8.58
C ALA A 48 8.85 -5.41 -7.67
N GLU A 49 9.52 -5.74 -6.56
CA GLU A 49 8.97 -6.53 -5.46
C GLU A 49 7.85 -5.72 -4.80
N CYS A 50 6.79 -6.41 -4.36
CA CYS A 50 5.67 -5.70 -3.73
C CYS A 50 5.99 -5.36 -2.27
N GLY A 51 5.41 -4.28 -1.75
CA GLY A 51 5.44 -3.96 -0.32
C GLY A 51 6.82 -3.65 0.28
N ILE A 52 7.86 -3.44 -0.55
CA ILE A 52 9.22 -3.13 -0.11
C ILE A 52 9.42 -1.60 -0.07
N ALA A 53 9.00 -0.96 1.02
CA ALA A 53 9.30 0.45 1.31
C ALA A 53 9.91 0.62 2.71
N GLU A 54 10.60 1.74 2.94
CA GLU A 54 11.09 2.09 4.28
C GLU A 54 9.96 2.19 5.32
N ASP A 55 10.30 2.10 6.61
CA ASP A 55 9.30 2.15 7.69
C ASP A 55 8.90 3.57 8.09
N ASN A 56 8.37 4.33 7.13
CA ASN A 56 7.83 5.66 7.35
C ASN A 56 6.62 5.92 6.42
N ASP A 57 5.89 7.00 6.66
CA ASP A 57 4.67 7.31 5.91
C ASP A 57 5.00 7.81 4.49
N ASP A 58 6.08 8.59 4.33
CA ASP A 58 6.52 9.17 3.05
C ASP A 58 6.88 8.07 2.03
N ALA A 59 7.64 7.06 2.46
CA ALA A 59 7.98 5.91 1.62
C ALA A 59 6.76 5.06 1.26
N ARG A 60 5.74 5.01 2.13
CA ARG A 60 4.47 4.30 1.86
C ARG A 60 3.55 5.03 0.88
N LEU A 61 3.82 6.31 0.57
CA LEU A 61 3.17 7.02 -0.54
C LEU A 61 3.47 6.36 -1.89
N SER A 62 4.57 5.61 -2.02
CA SER A 62 4.93 4.83 -3.22
C SER A 62 3.89 3.80 -3.66
N TYR A 63 3.04 3.33 -2.73
CA TYR A 63 1.96 2.40 -3.03
C TYR A 63 0.67 3.08 -3.49
N LEU A 64 0.53 4.37 -3.16
CA LEU A 64 -0.76 5.06 -3.18
C LEU A 64 -1.01 5.80 -4.49
N VAL A 65 -2.28 5.82 -4.87
CA VAL A 65 -2.79 6.70 -5.91
C VAL A 65 -3.96 7.52 -5.39
N LEU A 66 -4.06 8.76 -5.86
CA LEU A 66 -5.24 9.58 -5.71
C LEU A 66 -6.18 9.31 -6.88
N ILE A 67 -7.41 8.91 -6.58
CA ILE A 67 -8.50 8.76 -7.56
C ILE A 67 -9.40 9.97 -7.40
N TYR A 68 -9.69 10.71 -8.47
CA TYR A 68 -10.52 11.92 -8.37
C TYR A 68 -11.34 12.18 -9.62
N GLY A 69 -12.47 12.86 -9.44
CA GLY A 69 -13.37 13.25 -10.52
C GLY A 69 -13.35 14.76 -10.77
N ILE A 70 -13.15 15.17 -12.04
CA ILE A 70 -13.28 16.57 -12.46
C ILE A 70 -14.47 16.72 -13.41
N LYS A 71 -15.40 17.61 -13.08
CA LYS A 71 -16.53 17.99 -13.94
C LYS A 71 -16.63 19.52 -13.96
N ASP A 72 -16.66 20.11 -15.15
CA ASP A 72 -16.72 21.58 -15.34
C ASP A 72 -15.63 22.35 -14.54
N ASN A 73 -14.42 21.78 -14.49
CA ASN A 73 -13.26 22.24 -13.69
C ASN A 73 -13.46 22.22 -12.16
N ILE A 74 -14.48 21.53 -11.65
CA ILE A 74 -14.75 21.34 -10.22
C ILE A 74 -14.44 19.89 -9.84
N PHE A 75 -13.70 19.71 -8.74
CA PHE A 75 -13.51 18.41 -8.11
C PHE A 75 -14.79 18.02 -7.37
N TYR A 76 -15.46 16.97 -7.83
CA TYR A 76 -16.69 16.47 -7.19
C TYR A 76 -16.44 15.26 -6.28
N LYS A 77 -15.29 14.57 -6.44
CA LYS A 77 -14.95 13.39 -5.64
C LYS A 77 -13.45 13.14 -5.55
N SER A 78 -13.03 12.51 -4.46
CA SER A 78 -11.66 12.06 -4.23
C SER A 78 -11.66 10.81 -3.35
N CYS A 79 -10.81 9.84 -3.69
CA CYS A 79 -10.57 8.62 -2.94
C CYS A 79 -9.08 8.27 -2.98
N ILE A 80 -8.70 7.32 -2.14
CA ILE A 80 -7.38 6.68 -2.15
C ILE A 80 -7.52 5.32 -2.85
N GLY A 81 -6.48 4.89 -3.54
CA GLY A 81 -6.30 3.51 -3.98
C GLY A 81 -4.85 3.08 -3.84
N THR A 82 -4.59 1.81 -4.16
CA THR A 82 -3.24 1.23 -4.17
C THR A 82 -2.93 0.61 -5.52
N MET A 83 -1.69 0.74 -5.97
CA MET A 83 -1.17 -0.05 -7.09
C MET A 83 -0.99 -1.50 -6.64
N ILE A 84 -1.56 -2.45 -7.38
CA ILE A 84 -1.34 -3.88 -7.16
C ILE A 84 -0.61 -4.50 -8.34
N LYS A 85 0.18 -5.55 -8.08
CA LYS A 85 0.89 -6.34 -9.09
C LYS A 85 0.31 -7.76 -9.13
N LEU A 86 0.29 -8.34 -10.31
CA LEU A 86 -0.51 -9.53 -10.61
C LEU A 86 0.29 -10.59 -11.39
N THR A 87 1.30 -10.16 -12.13
CA THR A 87 2.29 -11.03 -12.75
C THR A 87 3.68 -10.76 -12.18
N PHE A 88 4.44 -11.84 -11.98
CA PHE A 88 5.83 -11.74 -11.54
C PHE A 88 6.68 -11.10 -12.66
N ASN A 89 7.61 -10.22 -12.30
CA ASN A 89 8.48 -9.45 -13.21
C ASN A 89 7.87 -8.30 -14.05
N ASP A 90 6.63 -7.86 -13.84
CA ASP A 90 6.17 -6.62 -14.51
C ASP A 90 7.00 -5.39 -14.08
N SER A 91 7.30 -4.52 -15.05
CA SER A 91 7.90 -3.19 -14.83
C SER A 91 6.86 -2.07 -14.78
N PHE A 92 5.58 -2.43 -14.72
CA PHE A 92 4.44 -1.53 -14.74
C PHE A 92 3.23 -2.13 -14.00
N SER A 93 2.27 -1.30 -13.61
CA SER A 93 0.94 -1.73 -13.16
C SER A 93 -0.14 -0.86 -13.82
N ASP A 94 -1.23 -1.48 -14.24
CA ASP A 94 -2.47 -0.82 -14.66
C ASP A 94 -3.68 -1.27 -13.83
N PHE A 95 -3.45 -1.83 -12.65
CA PHE A 95 -4.51 -2.27 -11.74
C PHE A 95 -4.43 -1.55 -10.39
N ILE A 96 -5.51 -0.84 -10.06
CA ILE A 96 -5.66 -0.14 -8.78
C ILE A 96 -6.72 -0.81 -7.93
N LEU A 97 -6.44 -1.08 -6.66
CA LEU A 97 -7.39 -1.58 -5.67
C LEU A 97 -7.92 -0.40 -4.83
N THR A 98 -9.25 -0.27 -4.71
CA THR A 98 -9.93 0.83 -3.99
C THR A 98 -11.32 0.38 -3.50
N SER A 99 -12.12 1.25 -2.89
CA SER A 99 -13.50 0.93 -2.46
C SER A 99 -14.45 0.88 -3.66
N ARG A 100 -15.51 0.04 -3.59
CA ARG A 100 -16.56 0.04 -4.63
C ARG A 100 -17.36 1.34 -4.64
N THR A 101 -17.39 2.04 -3.51
CA THR A 101 -18.08 3.32 -3.38
C THR A 101 -17.31 4.45 -4.05
N CYS A 102 -16.01 4.30 -4.34
CA CYS A 102 -15.16 5.38 -4.86
C CYS A 102 -15.64 5.96 -6.20
N LEU A 103 -16.17 5.14 -7.13
CA LEU A 103 -16.57 5.61 -8.46
C LEU A 103 -17.95 5.09 -8.85
N GLU A 104 -18.79 5.97 -9.37
CA GLU A 104 -20.02 5.58 -10.05
C GLU A 104 -19.72 5.27 -11.52
N LYS A 105 -20.44 4.31 -12.12
CA LYS A 105 -20.15 3.81 -13.48
C LYS A 105 -20.32 4.87 -14.58
N GLU A 106 -21.11 5.88 -14.30
CA GLU A 106 -21.41 7.00 -15.20
C GLU A 106 -20.26 8.03 -15.23
N ASP A 107 -19.42 8.06 -14.19
CA ASP A 107 -18.40 9.09 -13.98
C ASP A 107 -17.04 8.77 -14.62
N LEU A 108 -16.79 7.53 -15.03
CA LEU A 108 -15.46 7.00 -15.40
C LEU A 108 -14.68 7.83 -16.43
N TYR A 109 -15.37 8.47 -17.39
CA TYR A 109 -14.73 9.34 -18.38
C TYR A 109 -14.22 10.68 -17.79
N SER A 110 -14.82 11.14 -16.69
CA SER A 110 -14.45 12.34 -15.94
C SER A 110 -13.46 12.06 -14.79
N SER A 111 -13.29 10.78 -14.43
CA SER A 111 -12.39 10.35 -13.36
C SER A 111 -10.95 10.16 -13.85
N ARG A 112 -9.99 10.47 -12.99
CA ARG A 112 -8.55 10.33 -13.21
C ARG A 112 -7.89 9.67 -12.01
N VAL A 113 -6.76 9.03 -12.27
CA VAL A 113 -5.87 8.47 -11.26
C VAL A 113 -4.51 9.16 -11.40
N SER A 114 -3.88 9.50 -10.28
CA SER A 114 -2.54 10.11 -10.24
C SER A 114 -1.73 9.49 -9.09
N GLU A 115 -0.46 9.21 -9.36
CA GLU A 115 0.51 8.67 -8.41
C GLU A 115 0.77 9.66 -7.28
N THR A 116 0.75 9.18 -6.03
CA THR A 116 0.85 10.10 -4.88
C THR A 116 2.20 10.78 -4.77
N LEU A 117 3.30 10.09 -5.06
CA LEU A 117 4.67 10.63 -4.98
C LEU A 117 4.88 11.87 -5.87
N HIS A 118 4.21 11.90 -7.03
CA HIS A 118 4.38 12.94 -8.05
C HIS A 118 3.14 13.81 -8.24
N PHE A 119 2.22 13.78 -7.26
CA PHE A 119 0.92 14.45 -7.40
C PHE A 119 1.08 15.96 -7.65
N SER A 120 0.54 16.40 -8.78
CA SER A 120 0.46 17.79 -9.18
C SER A 120 -0.85 18.02 -9.90
N TRP A 121 -1.50 19.16 -9.65
CA TRP A 121 -2.76 19.56 -10.30
C TRP A 121 -2.70 19.59 -11.83
N TYR A 122 -1.50 19.74 -12.39
CA TYR A 122 -1.21 19.73 -13.82
C TYR A 122 -0.24 18.60 -14.23
N GLY A 123 -0.07 17.60 -13.36
CA GLY A 123 0.78 16.44 -13.59
C GLY A 123 0.18 15.44 -14.60
N PRO A 124 0.94 14.39 -14.95
CA PRO A 124 0.39 13.26 -15.68
C PRO A 124 -0.75 12.61 -14.89
N THR A 125 -1.72 12.05 -15.63
CA THR A 125 -2.86 11.34 -15.03
C THR A 125 -3.26 10.17 -15.91
N HIS A 126 -3.79 9.14 -15.27
CA HIS A 126 -4.22 7.89 -15.90
C HIS A 126 -5.74 7.89 -16.01
N GLY A 127 -6.25 7.71 -17.24
CA GLY A 127 -7.67 7.51 -17.47
C GLY A 127 -8.09 6.10 -17.07
N ILE A 128 -9.34 5.93 -16.62
CA ILE A 128 -9.87 4.62 -16.23
C ILE A 128 -10.51 3.94 -17.45
N LEU A 129 -10.14 2.68 -17.69
CA LEU A 129 -10.68 1.84 -18.77
C LEU A 129 -11.94 1.11 -18.32
N LYS A 130 -11.88 0.47 -17.14
CA LYS A 130 -12.93 -0.41 -16.62
C LYS A 130 -12.87 -0.50 -15.10
N VAL A 131 -14.04 -0.70 -14.48
CA VAL A 131 -14.17 -1.01 -13.04
C VAL A 131 -14.69 -2.43 -12.89
N ILE A 132 -14.11 -3.16 -11.96
CA ILE A 132 -14.50 -4.52 -11.58
C ILE A 132 -14.97 -4.47 -10.14
N GLU A 133 -16.16 -5.00 -9.86
CA GLU A 133 -16.78 -4.99 -8.54
C GLU A 133 -17.29 -6.40 -8.21
N PRO A 134 -17.31 -6.81 -6.93
CA PRO A 134 -17.97 -8.04 -6.52
C PRO A 134 -19.49 -7.95 -6.77
N ILE A 135 -20.03 -8.94 -7.48
CA ILE A 135 -21.47 -9.09 -7.70
C ILE A 135 -22.07 -9.85 -6.51
N SER A 136 -23.23 -9.43 -6.00
CA SER A 136 -23.93 -10.22 -4.97
C SER A 136 -24.37 -11.56 -5.55
N MET A 137 -23.82 -12.66 -5.02
CA MET A 137 -24.21 -14.02 -5.42
C MET A 137 -25.46 -14.53 -4.70
N THR A 138 -25.99 -13.80 -3.72
CA THR A 138 -27.17 -14.23 -2.94
C THR A 138 -28.14 -13.08 -2.65
N GLU A 139 -29.45 -13.39 -2.67
CA GLU A 139 -30.51 -12.45 -2.25
C GLU A 139 -30.52 -12.20 -0.73
N LYS A 140 -29.79 -13.02 0.04
CA LYS A 140 -29.75 -12.97 1.50
C LYS A 140 -28.58 -12.13 2.01
N SER A 141 -28.78 -10.80 2.05
CA SER A 141 -28.23 -9.84 3.04
C SER A 141 -26.73 -9.83 3.42
N ASP A 142 -25.88 -10.69 2.89
CA ASP A 142 -24.42 -10.53 3.02
C ASP A 142 -24.04 -9.28 2.22
N ARG A 143 -23.55 -8.26 2.94
CA ARG A 143 -23.23 -6.96 2.34
C ARG A 143 -22.17 -7.17 1.25
N ILE A 144 -22.45 -6.65 0.05
CA ILE A 144 -21.50 -6.65 -1.06
C ILE A 144 -20.17 -6.04 -0.57
N PRO A 145 -19.05 -6.80 -0.63
CA PRO A 145 -17.76 -6.35 -0.11
C PRO A 145 -17.35 -5.00 -0.69
N ASN A 146 -16.83 -4.09 0.13
CA ASN A 146 -16.50 -2.74 -0.31
C ASN A 146 -15.10 -2.68 -0.94
N PHE A 147 -14.92 -3.39 -2.07
CA PHE A 147 -13.73 -3.28 -2.91
C PHE A 147 -14.10 -3.18 -4.40
N ALA A 148 -13.26 -2.50 -5.17
CA ALA A 148 -13.27 -2.48 -6.61
C ALA A 148 -11.84 -2.48 -7.15
N ILE A 149 -11.69 -3.03 -8.36
CA ILE A 149 -10.43 -3.00 -9.11
C ILE A 149 -10.62 -2.10 -10.32
N LEU A 150 -9.77 -1.09 -10.48
CA LEU A 150 -9.74 -0.21 -11.64
C LEU A 150 -8.68 -0.72 -12.61
N LYS A 151 -9.04 -0.94 -13.87
CA LYS A 151 -8.09 -1.10 -14.97
C LYS A 151 -7.81 0.29 -15.55
N LEU A 152 -6.55 0.70 -15.60
CA LEU A 152 -6.12 1.96 -16.22
C LEU A 152 -6.01 1.84 -17.74
N ARG A 153 -6.15 2.96 -18.45
CA ARG A 153 -5.92 3.06 -19.92
C ARG A 153 -4.44 3.16 -20.28
N THR A 154 -3.65 3.70 -19.35
CA THR A 154 -2.21 3.86 -19.43
C THR A 154 -1.61 3.24 -18.18
N MET A 155 -0.58 2.42 -18.33
CA MET A 155 0.08 1.77 -17.20
C MET A 155 0.95 2.78 -16.44
N ILE A 156 1.03 2.64 -15.12
CA ILE A 156 1.99 3.34 -14.25
C ILE A 156 3.31 2.56 -14.29
N SER A 157 4.42 3.27 -14.44
CA SER A 157 5.77 2.67 -14.42
C SER A 157 6.17 2.31 -12.99
N LEU A 158 6.69 1.09 -12.79
CA LEU A 158 7.19 0.56 -11.52
C LEU A 158 8.72 0.44 -11.51
N LYS A 159 9.42 1.30 -12.26
CA LYS A 159 10.88 1.33 -12.22
C LYS A 159 11.35 2.10 -10.99
N ASP A 160 12.55 1.75 -10.54
CA ASP A 160 13.23 2.39 -9.40
C ASP A 160 13.37 3.92 -9.58
N GLU A 161 13.48 4.41 -10.82
CA GLU A 161 13.56 5.85 -11.16
C GLU A 161 12.25 6.63 -10.92
N ASP A 162 11.10 5.95 -11.01
CA ASP A 162 9.78 6.55 -10.79
C ASP A 162 9.34 6.45 -9.31
N GLY A 163 9.94 5.56 -8.53
CA GLY A 163 9.65 5.35 -7.11
C GLY A 163 8.30 4.72 -6.78
N ASN A 164 7.48 4.38 -7.78
CA ASN A 164 6.19 3.70 -7.58
C ASN A 164 6.42 2.21 -7.27
N ILE A 165 5.78 1.70 -6.22
CA ILE A 165 5.92 0.32 -5.77
C ILE A 165 4.51 -0.29 -5.64
N PRO A 166 4.27 -1.52 -6.09
CA PRO A 166 2.99 -2.18 -5.86
C PRO A 166 2.89 -2.66 -4.41
N VAL A 167 1.72 -2.59 -3.78
CA VAL A 167 1.51 -3.20 -2.46
C VAL A 167 1.34 -4.72 -2.58
N CYS A 168 1.82 -5.49 -1.60
CA CYS A 168 1.51 -6.92 -1.56
C CYS A 168 0.06 -7.18 -1.15
N LEU A 169 -0.53 -8.23 -1.71
CA LEU A 169 -1.81 -8.77 -1.27
C LEU A 169 -1.58 -9.98 -0.34
N PRO A 170 -2.47 -10.24 0.63
CA PRO A 170 -2.23 -11.26 1.66
C PRO A 170 -2.34 -12.69 1.12
N GLU A 171 -1.29 -13.48 1.33
CA GLU A 171 -1.25 -14.92 1.03
C GLU A 171 -1.90 -15.79 2.12
N GLU A 172 -1.94 -15.27 3.36
CA GLU A 172 -2.51 -15.94 4.53
C GLU A 172 -3.52 -15.04 5.25
N LYS A 173 -4.35 -15.65 6.11
CA LYS A 173 -5.26 -14.92 7.01
C LYS A 173 -4.48 -13.99 7.94
N PHE A 174 -5.11 -12.88 8.32
CA PHE A 174 -4.49 -11.92 9.24
C PHE A 174 -4.09 -12.60 10.56
N PRO A 175 -2.81 -12.53 10.98
CA PRO A 175 -2.28 -13.38 12.06
C PRO A 175 -2.71 -12.94 13.47
N HIS A 176 -3.44 -11.83 13.62
CA HIS A 176 -3.93 -11.30 14.91
C HIS A 176 -2.87 -11.25 16.03
N SER A 177 -1.63 -10.90 15.68
CA SER A 177 -0.53 -10.70 16.64
C SER A 177 -0.68 -9.37 17.40
N ALA A 178 -0.24 -9.34 18.66
CA ALA A 178 -0.20 -8.12 19.47
C ALA A 178 0.81 -7.08 18.95
N ASP A 179 1.88 -7.55 18.29
CA ASP A 179 2.97 -6.73 17.76
C ASP A 179 2.72 -6.27 16.30
N MET A 180 1.51 -6.46 15.77
CA MET A 180 1.21 -6.11 14.39
C MET A 180 0.98 -4.60 14.24
N GLU A 181 1.88 -3.93 13.52
CA GLU A 181 1.70 -2.54 13.11
C GLU A 181 0.92 -2.46 11.80
N CYS A 182 -0.26 -1.83 11.86
CA CYS A 182 -1.06 -1.48 10.69
C CYS A 182 -1.30 0.04 10.63
N TYR A 183 -1.44 0.54 9.41
CA TYR A 183 -1.50 1.96 9.06
C TYR A 183 -2.63 2.20 8.05
N MET A 184 -3.30 3.34 8.16
CA MET A 184 -4.30 3.79 7.20
C MET A 184 -3.98 5.23 6.75
N PRO A 185 -3.73 5.48 5.46
CA PRO A 185 -3.48 6.82 4.95
C PRO A 185 -4.76 7.66 4.97
N HIS A 186 -4.60 8.98 5.02
CA HIS A 186 -5.70 9.92 4.85
C HIS A 186 -5.21 11.23 4.27
N ILE A 187 -6.11 11.95 3.60
CA ILE A 187 -5.81 13.21 2.90
C ILE A 187 -6.73 14.31 3.41
N SER A 188 -6.21 15.49 3.67
CA SER A 188 -7.04 16.68 3.91
C SER A 188 -7.69 17.14 2.61
N SER A 189 -9.02 17.25 2.54
CA SER A 189 -9.76 17.77 1.38
C SER A 189 -9.78 19.32 1.32
N GLU A 190 -8.74 19.96 1.84
CA GLU A 190 -8.51 21.39 1.65
C GLU A 190 -7.97 21.65 0.24
N VAL A 191 -7.77 22.93 -0.12
CA VAL A 191 -7.45 23.39 -1.50
C VAL A 191 -6.15 22.80 -2.06
N HIS A 192 -5.34 22.17 -1.20
CA HIS A 192 -4.18 21.36 -1.57
C HIS A 192 -4.33 19.99 -0.90
N PHE A 193 -4.47 18.92 -1.69
CA PHE A 193 -4.51 17.55 -1.20
C PHE A 193 -3.18 17.21 -0.50
N THR A 194 -3.16 17.40 0.81
CA THR A 194 -1.98 17.15 1.64
C THR A 194 -2.17 15.83 2.35
N PHE A 195 -1.29 14.87 2.06
CA PHE A 195 -1.23 13.62 2.81
C PHE A 195 -0.82 13.92 4.25
N GLN A 196 -1.56 13.35 5.18
CA GLN A 196 -1.32 13.50 6.61
C GLN A 196 -0.63 12.25 7.16
N PRO A 197 0.06 12.32 8.31
CA PRO A 197 0.64 11.15 8.97
C PRO A 197 -0.40 10.04 9.12
N PHE A 198 -0.03 8.81 8.79
CA PHE A 198 -0.99 7.72 8.67
C PHE A 198 -1.56 7.38 10.05
N PHE A 199 -2.84 7.02 10.11
CA PHE A 199 -3.43 6.55 11.35
C PHE A 199 -2.87 5.17 11.69
N LYS A 200 -2.19 5.02 12.83
CA LYS A 200 -1.87 3.69 13.37
C LYS A 200 -3.16 3.00 13.82
N ILE A 201 -3.45 1.85 13.23
CA ILE A 201 -4.64 1.04 13.48
C ILE A 201 -4.22 -0.23 14.22
N LYS A 202 -4.76 -0.45 15.42
CA LYS A 202 -4.72 -1.77 16.07
C LYS A 202 -5.97 -2.55 15.68
N ILE A 203 -5.80 -3.64 14.95
CA ILE A 203 -6.90 -4.56 14.60
C ILE A 203 -7.29 -5.38 15.84
N LEU A 204 -8.60 -5.40 16.14
CA LEU A 204 -9.16 -6.14 17.26
C LEU A 204 -9.51 -7.57 16.82
N PRO A 205 -9.18 -8.61 17.61
CA PRO A 205 -9.65 -9.97 17.34
C PRO A 205 -11.18 -10.07 17.52
N PRO A 206 -11.88 -11.00 16.83
CA PRO A 206 -13.35 -11.04 16.78
C PRO A 206 -14.11 -11.26 18.11
N ASN A 207 -13.39 -11.54 19.19
CA ASN A 207 -13.88 -11.63 20.57
C ASN A 207 -13.81 -10.29 21.34
N GLU A 208 -12.96 -9.35 20.91
CA GLU A 208 -12.82 -7.99 21.48
C GLU A 208 -13.71 -6.95 20.76
N TRP A 209 -14.47 -7.37 19.75
CA TRP A 209 -15.32 -6.47 18.97
C TRP A 209 -16.50 -5.90 19.80
N PRO A 210 -16.89 -4.63 19.57
CA PRO A 210 -18.04 -4.00 20.22
C PRO A 210 -19.34 -4.79 20.11
N THR A 211 -19.88 -5.19 21.27
CA THR A 211 -21.07 -6.05 21.37
C THR A 211 -22.38 -5.26 21.38
N HIS A 212 -22.73 -4.60 20.26
CA HIS A 212 -24.09 -4.07 20.08
C HIS A 212 -24.63 -4.24 18.64
N PRO A 213 -25.24 -5.39 18.30
CA PRO A 213 -25.61 -5.74 16.92
C PRO A 213 -26.47 -4.69 16.20
N ALA A 214 -27.44 -4.09 16.89
CA ALA A 214 -28.32 -3.07 16.32
C ALA A 214 -27.61 -1.74 15.95
N HIS A 215 -26.35 -1.56 16.37
CA HIS A 215 -25.57 -0.35 16.09
C HIS A 215 -24.21 -0.64 15.44
N PHE A 216 -23.73 -1.88 15.50
CA PHE A 216 -22.42 -2.29 14.99
C PHE A 216 -22.52 -3.57 14.12
N PRO A 217 -23.20 -3.50 12.95
CA PRO A 217 -23.31 -4.64 12.04
C PRO A 217 -21.99 -4.84 11.28
N VAL A 218 -21.13 -5.68 11.82
CA VAL A 218 -19.84 -6.09 11.21
C VAL A 218 -19.88 -7.59 10.91
N SER A 219 -19.56 -7.95 9.67
CA SER A 219 -19.38 -9.33 9.22
C SER A 219 -18.06 -9.90 9.73
N LYS A 220 -18.11 -10.94 10.56
CA LYS A 220 -16.91 -11.67 11.02
C LYS A 220 -16.19 -12.46 9.92
N ASN A 221 -16.76 -12.52 8.71
CA ASN A 221 -16.27 -13.32 7.59
C ASN A 221 -15.65 -12.49 6.46
N SER A 222 -15.79 -11.16 6.51
CA SER A 222 -15.43 -10.26 5.40
C SER A 222 -15.06 -8.84 5.82
N GLN A 223 -14.95 -8.56 7.12
CA GLN A 223 -14.58 -7.24 7.64
C GLN A 223 -13.66 -7.33 8.84
N PHE A 224 -12.76 -6.35 8.98
CA PHE A 224 -12.02 -6.11 10.21
C PHE A 224 -12.61 -4.96 11.02
N CYS A 225 -12.37 -5.01 12.33
CA CYS A 225 -12.66 -3.94 13.28
C CYS A 225 -11.34 -3.50 13.91
N GLY A 226 -11.00 -2.21 13.81
CA GLY A 226 -9.77 -1.65 14.34
C GLY A 226 -9.98 -0.36 15.13
N ILE A 227 -9.09 -0.08 16.07
CA ILE A 227 -9.05 1.18 16.82
C ILE A 227 -7.85 2.01 16.36
N CYS A 228 -8.06 3.32 16.17
CA CYS A 228 -6.96 4.26 15.93
C CYS A 228 -6.20 4.48 17.24
N THR A 229 -4.90 4.21 17.27
CA THR A 229 -4.06 4.31 18.48
C THR A 229 -3.26 5.61 18.53
N SER A 230 -2.88 6.16 17.37
CA SER A 230 -2.28 7.49 17.25
C SER A 230 -3.33 8.51 16.81
N SER A 231 -3.84 9.30 17.75
CA SER A 231 -4.64 10.47 17.35
C SER A 231 -3.71 11.55 16.80
N ALA A 232 -3.90 11.93 15.54
CA ALA A 232 -3.19 13.05 14.91
C ALA A 232 -3.52 14.42 15.57
N SER A 233 -4.45 14.45 16.53
CA SER A 233 -4.72 15.61 17.38
C SER A 233 -4.87 15.21 18.85
N ASN A 234 -4.48 16.09 19.78
CA ASN A 234 -4.65 15.87 21.23
C ASN A 234 -6.12 15.88 21.71
N ASN A 235 -7.10 15.82 20.81
CA ASN A 235 -8.52 15.71 21.13
C ASN A 235 -8.98 14.25 21.00
N ASN A 236 -9.64 13.72 22.04
CA ASN A 236 -10.16 12.34 22.10
C ASN A 236 -11.33 12.05 21.13
N THR A 237 -11.51 12.88 20.10
CA THR A 237 -12.55 12.80 19.09
C THR A 237 -11.96 13.17 17.73
N ILE A 238 -11.35 12.19 17.05
CA ILE A 238 -11.09 12.31 15.61
C ILE A 238 -12.44 12.19 14.92
N ASP A 239 -13.07 13.35 14.74
CA ASP A 239 -14.26 13.52 13.94
C ASP A 239 -13.81 13.66 12.48
N LEU A 240 -13.69 12.51 11.78
CA LEU A 240 -13.24 12.45 10.39
C LEU A 240 -14.15 13.22 9.44
N GLU A 241 -15.46 13.28 9.74
CA GLU A 241 -16.44 14.04 8.98
C GLU A 241 -16.22 15.55 9.14
N LYS A 242 -15.96 16.02 10.36
CA LYS A 242 -15.71 17.45 10.64
C LYS A 242 -14.36 17.97 10.12
N HIS A 243 -13.34 17.13 10.01
CA HIS A 243 -12.00 17.54 9.55
C HIS A 243 -11.82 17.49 8.03
N LYS A 244 -12.89 17.30 7.24
CA LYS A 244 -12.83 17.22 5.77
C LYS A 244 -11.79 16.20 5.29
N VAL A 245 -11.81 14.99 5.85
CA VAL A 245 -10.80 13.98 5.58
C VAL A 245 -11.27 12.99 4.51
N VAL A 246 -10.46 12.80 3.47
CA VAL A 246 -10.64 11.70 2.51
C VAL A 246 -10.04 10.43 3.11
N THR A 247 -10.91 9.47 3.41
CA THR A 247 -10.56 8.08 3.80
C THR A 247 -11.20 7.04 2.87
N GLU A 248 -12.07 7.46 1.94
CA GLU A 248 -12.73 6.55 0.99
C GLU A 248 -11.67 5.80 0.15
N GLY A 249 -11.77 4.48 0.11
CA GLY A 249 -10.81 3.61 -0.61
C GLY A 249 -9.47 3.40 0.09
N ALA A 250 -9.21 4.02 1.24
CA ALA A 250 -7.93 3.93 1.94
C ALA A 250 -7.56 2.46 2.27
N PRO A 251 -6.33 2.01 1.94
CA PRO A 251 -5.87 0.69 2.33
C PRO A 251 -5.64 0.59 3.84
N LEU A 252 -5.85 -0.61 4.39
CA LEU A 252 -5.25 -1.03 5.65
C LEU A 252 -3.93 -1.75 5.32
N LEU A 253 -2.82 -1.04 5.46
CA LEU A 253 -1.47 -1.56 5.24
C LEU A 253 -0.96 -2.15 6.56
N CYS A 254 -0.54 -3.41 6.59
CA CYS A 254 0.06 -4.03 7.77
C CYS A 254 1.46 -4.58 7.42
N ARG A 255 2.44 -4.31 8.28
CA ARG A 255 3.82 -4.72 8.06
C ARG A 255 4.11 -6.10 8.66
N ILE A 256 4.61 -7.02 7.84
CA ILE A 256 5.04 -8.35 8.25
C ILE A 256 6.42 -8.60 7.64
N ASN A 257 7.43 -8.92 8.47
CA ASN A 257 8.80 -9.19 8.04
C ASN A 257 9.36 -8.13 7.06
N ASN A 258 9.22 -6.85 7.42
CA ASN A 258 9.60 -5.67 6.61
C ASN A 258 8.86 -5.51 5.25
N THR A 259 7.81 -6.28 4.98
CA THR A 259 6.96 -6.15 3.79
C THR A 259 5.59 -5.61 4.18
N ASP A 260 5.07 -4.61 3.48
CA ASP A 260 3.70 -4.10 3.69
C ASP A 260 2.67 -4.84 2.83
N TYR A 261 1.63 -5.35 3.49
CA TYR A 261 0.50 -6.04 2.87
C TYR A 261 -0.80 -5.26 3.05
N GLN A 262 -1.61 -5.15 2.00
CA GLN A 262 -2.95 -4.60 2.09
C GLN A 262 -3.97 -5.66 2.55
N TYR A 263 -4.22 -5.70 3.85
CA TYR A 263 -5.17 -6.63 4.44
C TYR A 263 -6.64 -6.18 4.30
N GLY A 264 -6.87 -4.87 4.10
CA GLY A 264 -8.23 -4.34 4.03
C GLY A 264 -8.37 -3.05 3.23
N ILE A 265 -9.63 -2.66 3.04
CA ILE A 265 -10.03 -1.36 2.47
C ILE A 265 -11.00 -0.71 3.44
N TYR A 266 -10.78 0.57 3.75
CA TYR A 266 -11.63 1.35 4.64
C TYR A 266 -13.09 1.38 4.14
N ASP A 267 -14.01 1.06 5.03
CA ASP A 267 -15.44 0.94 4.76
C ASP A 267 -16.21 2.09 5.45
N TRP A 268 -16.07 2.21 6.78
CA TRP A 268 -16.68 3.29 7.57
C TRP A 268 -16.12 3.34 9.00
N THR A 269 -16.17 4.51 9.66
CA THR A 269 -15.94 4.63 11.11
C THR A 269 -17.23 4.70 11.91
N LYS A 270 -17.19 4.23 13.16
CA LYS A 270 -18.19 4.55 14.18
C LYS A 270 -17.55 5.06 15.46
N LEU A 271 -18.17 6.07 16.07
CA LEU A 271 -17.94 6.37 17.49
C LEU A 271 -18.67 5.32 18.35
N HIS A 272 -17.91 4.51 19.08
CA HIS A 272 -18.44 3.54 20.04
C HIS A 272 -18.35 4.10 21.46
N LYS A 273 -19.47 4.12 22.20
CA LYS A 273 -19.52 4.62 23.58
C LYS A 273 -18.91 3.61 24.55
N VAL A 274 -17.72 3.93 25.04
CA VAL A 274 -17.00 3.15 26.07
C VAL A 274 -17.49 3.50 27.48
N SER A 275 -17.91 4.77 27.69
CA SER A 275 -18.50 5.23 28.95
C SER A 275 -19.58 6.29 28.70
N LYS A 276 -20.25 6.78 29.76
CA LYS A 276 -21.20 7.92 29.65
C LYS A 276 -20.59 9.15 28.97
N ASN A 277 -19.30 9.39 29.17
CA ASN A 277 -18.58 10.59 28.71
C ASN A 277 -17.42 10.26 27.74
N THR A 278 -17.24 9.00 27.36
CA THR A 278 -16.10 8.54 26.55
C THR A 278 -16.60 7.74 25.37
N SER A 279 -16.21 8.14 24.17
CA SER A 279 -16.38 7.34 22.95
C SER A 279 -15.02 7.12 22.29
N GLN A 280 -14.83 5.97 21.67
CA GLN A 280 -13.65 5.64 20.90
C GLN A 280 -14.02 5.52 19.42
N PRO A 281 -13.27 6.13 18.48
CA PRO A 281 -13.46 5.88 17.06
C PRO A 281 -12.99 4.47 16.73
N ILE A 282 -13.85 3.72 16.04
CA ILE A 282 -13.59 2.37 15.57
C ILE A 282 -13.76 2.37 14.06
N ALA A 283 -12.71 1.97 13.35
CA ALA A 283 -12.68 1.85 11.90
C ALA A 283 -13.05 0.43 11.49
N ILE A 284 -13.96 0.33 10.53
CA ILE A 284 -14.32 -0.91 9.84
C ILE A 284 -13.68 -0.92 8.47
N PHE A 285 -13.13 -2.07 8.12
CA PHE A 285 -12.49 -2.33 6.83
C PHE A 285 -13.16 -3.55 6.21
N THR A 286 -13.33 -3.59 4.89
CA THR A 286 -13.54 -4.84 4.16
C THR A 286 -12.23 -5.62 4.16
N GLU A 287 -12.27 -6.90 4.58
CA GLU A 287 -11.11 -7.80 4.56
C GLU A 287 -10.84 -8.27 3.12
N ILE A 288 -9.59 -8.23 2.67
CA ILE A 288 -9.21 -8.58 1.28
C ILE A 288 -8.92 -10.07 1.09
N TYR A 289 -8.40 -10.76 2.12
CA TYR A 289 -7.99 -12.16 2.02
C TYR A 289 -9.09 -13.12 1.49
N PRO A 290 -10.37 -13.06 1.94
CA PRO A 290 -11.45 -13.89 1.39
C PRO A 290 -11.72 -13.70 -0.11
N PHE A 291 -11.25 -12.61 -0.70
CA PHE A 291 -11.48 -12.25 -2.11
C PHE A 291 -10.22 -12.36 -2.97
N ILE A 292 -9.08 -12.79 -2.43
CA ILE A 292 -7.79 -12.80 -3.15
C ILE A 292 -7.85 -13.61 -4.44
N THR A 293 -8.50 -14.78 -4.43
CA THR A 293 -8.69 -15.62 -5.62
C THR A 293 -9.50 -14.90 -6.71
N VAL A 294 -10.49 -14.10 -6.32
CA VAL A 294 -11.35 -13.34 -7.25
C VAL A 294 -10.58 -12.15 -7.82
N ILE A 295 -9.82 -11.45 -6.98
CA ILE A 295 -8.94 -10.35 -7.39
C ILE A 295 -7.91 -10.84 -8.41
N ASN A 296 -7.19 -11.92 -8.08
CA ASN A 296 -6.18 -12.53 -8.95
C ASN A 296 -6.79 -13.11 -10.25
N PHE A 297 -7.98 -13.70 -10.20
CA PHE A 297 -8.67 -14.19 -11.41
C PHE A 297 -9.03 -13.05 -12.39
N PHE A 298 -9.60 -11.96 -11.88
CA PHE A 298 -9.99 -10.83 -12.73
C PHE A 298 -8.79 -10.08 -13.32
N ALA A 299 -7.73 -9.97 -12.52
CA ALA A 299 -6.43 -9.50 -12.91
C ALA A 299 -5.85 -10.27 -14.10
N SER A 300 -5.61 -11.58 -13.92
CA SER A 300 -4.95 -12.41 -14.94
C SER A 300 -5.75 -12.59 -16.22
N ASN A 301 -7.08 -12.51 -16.19
CA ASN A 301 -7.90 -12.63 -17.40
C ASN A 301 -8.12 -11.29 -18.14
N MET A 302 -7.63 -10.16 -17.62
CA MET A 302 -7.70 -8.84 -18.29
C MET A 302 -6.33 -8.30 -18.73
N THR A 303 -5.30 -9.15 -18.75
CA THR A 303 -4.09 -8.94 -19.56
C THR A 303 -4.30 -9.37 -21.01
N ASP A 304 -5.19 -10.34 -21.26
CA ASP A 304 -5.40 -10.95 -22.57
C ASP A 304 -6.41 -10.20 -23.46
N ILE A 305 -7.21 -9.29 -22.89
CA ILE A 305 -8.15 -8.45 -23.63
C ILE A 305 -7.38 -7.24 -24.17
N SER A 306 -6.80 -7.41 -25.36
CA SER A 306 -6.19 -6.31 -26.11
C SER A 306 -7.25 -5.28 -26.53
N SER A 307 -6.81 -4.09 -26.92
CA SER A 307 -7.67 -2.95 -27.28
C SER A 307 -8.49 -3.12 -28.58
N GLU A 308 -8.52 -4.30 -29.18
CA GLU A 308 -9.24 -4.58 -30.43
C GLU A 308 -10.64 -5.19 -30.22
N ASP A 309 -10.92 -5.78 -29.05
CA ASP A 309 -12.18 -6.53 -28.78
C ASP A 309 -13.33 -5.69 -28.19
N ILE A 310 -13.31 -4.36 -28.32
CA ILE A 310 -14.44 -3.48 -27.93
C ILE A 310 -15.00 -2.75 -29.15
N ILE A 311 -15.92 -3.43 -29.84
CA ILE A 311 -16.88 -2.83 -30.77
C ILE A 311 -18.29 -3.02 -30.18
N LEU A 312 -19.04 -1.91 -30.10
CA LEU A 312 -20.41 -1.72 -29.59
C LEU A 312 -20.54 -1.60 -28.05
#